data_AF-A0A258IRV3-F1
#
_entry.id   AF-A0A258IRV3-F1
#
_cell.length_a   1.000
_cell.length_b   1.000
_cell.length_c   1.000
_cell.angle_alpha   90.00
_cell.angle_beta   90.00
_cell.angle_gamma   90.00
#
_symmetry.space_group_name_H-M   'P 1'
#
loop_
_entity.id
_entity.type
_entity.pdbx_description
1 polymer ?
#
loop_
_entity_poly.entity_id
_entity_poly.type
_entity_poly.pdbx_seq_one_letter_code
_entity_poly.pdbx_strand_id
1 'polypeptide(L)'
;WKMVVETKKILDPKIKLTATCVRVPVFISHSESVNVEFEKPLDAEQARKILRNAPGILLLDTREPGGYATPHEAAGEDATYISRLRDDPTVDNGIAFWCVSDNLRKGAALNAVQIAEVLINRKLITSRRKAA
;
A
#
# COMPACT_ATOMS: atom_id res chain seq x y z
N TRP A 1 14.69 8.26 -1.29
CA TRP A 1 15.62 7.11 -1.45
C TRP A 1 15.02 5.78 -1.01
N LYS A 2 14.63 5.60 0.27
CA LYS A 2 14.08 4.32 0.79
C LYS A 2 12.96 3.73 -0.08
N MET A 3 11.92 4.52 -0.39
CA MET A 3 10.81 4.07 -1.25
C MET A 3 11.30 3.51 -2.60
N VAL A 4 12.33 4.11 -3.21
CA VAL A 4 12.88 3.63 -4.50
C VAL A 4 13.55 2.26 -4.35
N VAL A 5 14.45 2.12 -3.37
CA VAL A 5 15.24 0.88 -3.22
C VAL A 5 14.41 -0.28 -2.68
N GLU A 6 13.45 0.01 -1.79
CA GLU A 6 12.58 -1.01 -1.21
C GLU A 6 11.55 -1.51 -2.22
N THR A 7 10.88 -0.62 -2.98
CA THR A 7 9.97 -1.04 -4.05
C THR A 7 10.67 -1.92 -5.08
N LYS A 8 11.89 -1.53 -5.50
CA LYS A 8 12.69 -2.33 -6.43
C LYS A 8 13.08 -3.71 -5.90
N LYS A 9 13.35 -3.79 -4.58
CA LYS A 9 13.71 -5.05 -3.93
C LYS A 9 12.50 -5.97 -3.72
N ILE A 10 11.34 -5.40 -3.40
CA ILE A 10 10.11 -6.15 -3.07
C ILE A 10 9.37 -6.61 -4.32
N LEU A 11 9.29 -5.75 -5.36
CA LEU A 11 8.48 -6.01 -6.55
C LEU A 11 9.35 -6.33 -7.78
N ASP A 12 9.98 -5.32 -8.37
CA ASP A 12 10.81 -5.49 -9.57
C ASP A 12 11.86 -4.37 -9.68
N PRO A 13 13.16 -4.69 -9.89
CA PRO A 13 14.23 -3.70 -10.02
C PRO A 13 14.10 -2.73 -11.21
N LYS A 14 13.29 -3.08 -12.22
CA LYS A 14 13.03 -2.26 -13.41
C LYS A 14 12.05 -1.11 -13.16
N ILE A 15 11.29 -1.14 -12.06
CA ILE A 15 10.31 -0.09 -11.74
C ILE A 15 11.03 1.25 -11.59
N LYS A 16 10.60 2.23 -12.40
CA LYS A 16 11.03 3.63 -12.27
C LYS A 16 10.16 4.28 -11.20
N LEU A 17 10.79 4.94 -10.23
CA LEU A 17 10.08 5.56 -9.11
C LEU A 17 10.76 6.87 -8.72
N THR A 18 9.94 7.90 -8.53
CA THR A 18 10.29 9.12 -7.82
C THR A 18 9.31 9.33 -6.67
N ALA A 19 9.75 9.95 -5.58
CA ALA A 19 8.91 10.22 -4.44
C ALA A 19 9.33 11.51 -3.75
N THR A 20 8.35 12.33 -3.40
CA THR A 20 8.52 13.52 -2.55
C THR A 20 7.85 13.20 -1.22
N CYS A 21 8.64 13.14 -0.14
CA CYS A 21 8.13 12.81 1.19
C CYS A 21 8.02 14.09 2.02
N VAL A 22 6.81 14.44 2.44
CA VAL A 22 6.52 15.66 3.21
C VAL A 22 5.88 15.29 4.55
N ARG A 23 6.32 15.94 5.63
CA ARG A 23 5.67 15.83 6.94
C ARG A 23 4.58 16.89 7.03
N VAL A 24 3.39 16.47 7.44
CA VAL A 24 2.22 17.32 7.72
C VAL A 24 1.78 17.12 9.17
N PRO A 25 0.99 18.03 9.78
CA PRO A 25 0.57 17.92 11.19
C PRO A 25 -0.54 16.87 11.37
N VAL A 26 -0.23 15.62 11.07
CA VAL A 26 -1.06 14.43 11.24
C VAL A 26 -0.34 13.50 12.21
N PHE A 27 -1.03 13.10 13.27
CA PHE A 27 -0.40 12.37 14.38
C PHE A 27 -0.12 10.90 14.05
N ILE A 28 -1.11 10.20 13.47
CA ILE A 28 -1.04 8.79 13.07
C ILE A 28 -1.58 8.67 11.64
N SER A 29 -1.10 7.65 10.94
CA SER A 29 -1.34 7.31 9.55
C SER A 29 -0.47 8.10 8.58
N HIS A 30 -0.15 7.46 7.46
CA HIS A 30 0.45 8.11 6.31
C HIS A 30 -0.54 8.12 5.16
N SER A 31 -0.40 9.10 4.28
CA SER A 31 -1.20 9.19 3.07
C SER A 31 -0.34 9.52 1.88
N GLU A 32 -0.70 8.92 0.74
CA GLU A 32 0.07 8.99 -0.49
C GLU A 32 -0.88 9.26 -1.65
N SER A 33 -0.60 10.32 -2.40
CA SER A 33 -1.13 10.48 -3.75
C SER A 33 -0.21 9.72 -4.68
N VAL A 34 -0.73 8.68 -5.32
CA VAL A 34 0.05 7.73 -6.12
C VAL A 34 -0.42 7.76 -7.56
N ASN A 35 0.53 7.90 -8.49
CA ASN A 35 0.33 7.74 -9.92
C ASN A 35 1.22 6.57 -10.38
N VAL A 36 0.64 5.64 -11.15
CA VAL A 36 1.34 4.47 -11.69
C VAL A 36 1.00 4.30 -13.16
N GLU A 37 1.98 3.82 -13.92
CA GLU A 37 1.87 3.51 -15.36
C GLU A 37 2.11 2.01 -15.54
N PHE A 38 1.27 1.34 -16.33
CA PHE A 38 1.35 -0.10 -16.54
C PHE A 38 1.83 -0.47 -17.95
N GLU A 39 2.56 -1.59 -18.07
CA GLU A 39 3.03 -2.11 -19.38
C GLU A 39 1.89 -2.50 -20.31
N LYS A 40 0.75 -2.94 -19.75
CA LYS A 40 -0.44 -3.35 -20.50
C LYS A 40 -1.62 -2.45 -20.13
N PRO A 41 -2.60 -2.31 -21.04
CA PRO A 41 -3.84 -1.61 -20.75
C PRO A 41 -4.50 -2.12 -19.47
N LEU A 42 -4.77 -1.16 -18.58
CA LEU A 42 -5.51 -1.35 -17.35
C LEU A 42 -6.36 -0.09 -17.16
N ASP A 43 -7.68 -0.26 -17.17
CA ASP A 43 -8.60 0.83 -16.85
C ASP A 43 -8.93 0.85 -15.35
N ALA A 44 -9.47 1.97 -14.88
CA ALA A 44 -9.85 2.15 -13.50
C ALA A 44 -10.89 1.12 -13.02
N GLU A 45 -11.80 0.65 -13.86
CA GLU A 45 -12.80 -0.35 -13.47
C GLU A 45 -12.14 -1.71 -13.18
N GLN A 46 -11.23 -2.14 -14.04
CA GLN A 46 -10.41 -3.33 -13.87
C GLN A 46 -9.54 -3.22 -12.62
N ALA A 47 -8.89 -2.06 -12.42
CA ALA A 47 -8.11 -1.79 -11.22
C ALA A 47 -8.96 -1.90 -9.94
N ARG A 48 -10.19 -1.35 -9.93
CA ARG A 48 -11.13 -1.53 -8.79
C ARG A 48 -11.42 -3.00 -8.51
N LYS A 49 -11.68 -3.81 -9.54
CA LYS A 49 -11.96 -5.25 -9.39
C LYS A 49 -10.76 -5.99 -8.79
N ILE A 50 -9.54 -5.69 -9.23
CA ILE A 50 -8.32 -6.29 -8.69
C ILE A 50 -8.15 -5.90 -7.23
N LEU A 51 -8.23 -4.60 -6.92
CA LEU A 51 -7.98 -4.09 -5.57
C LEU A 51 -9.03 -4.52 -4.55
N ARG A 52 -10.30 -4.70 -4.95
CA ARG A 52 -11.35 -5.26 -4.08
C ARG A 52 -11.05 -6.69 -3.62
N ASN A 53 -10.30 -7.45 -4.41
CA ASN A 53 -9.94 -8.84 -4.10
C ASN A 53 -8.54 -8.96 -3.49
N ALA A 54 -7.79 -7.86 -3.38
CA ALA A 54 -6.43 -7.88 -2.86
C ALA A 54 -6.44 -7.98 -1.33
N PRO A 55 -5.77 -9.00 -0.73
CA PRO A 55 -5.75 -9.15 0.73
C PRO A 55 -5.13 -7.94 1.44
N GLY A 56 -5.82 -7.47 2.49
CA GLY A 56 -5.39 -6.32 3.29
C GLY A 56 -5.70 -4.95 2.68
N ILE A 57 -6.33 -4.91 1.50
CA ILE A 57 -6.80 -3.67 0.89
C ILE A 57 -8.30 -3.48 1.12
N LEU A 58 -8.70 -2.27 1.49
CA LEU A 58 -10.10 -1.84 1.48
C LEU A 58 -10.26 -0.69 0.49
N LEU A 59 -11.13 -0.89 -0.51
CA LEU A 59 -11.41 0.13 -1.52
C LEU A 59 -12.61 0.99 -1.09
N LEU A 60 -12.35 2.26 -0.77
CA LEU A 60 -13.35 3.29 -0.49
C LEU A 60 -13.29 4.33 -1.62
N ASP A 61 -14.09 4.13 -2.68
CA ASP A 61 -14.07 4.97 -3.88
C ASP A 61 -15.49 5.42 -4.26
N THR A 62 -16.21 6.03 -3.32
CA THR A 62 -17.52 6.66 -3.62
C THR A 62 -17.28 8.09 -4.11
N ARG A 63 -18.06 8.52 -5.12
CA ARG A 63 -17.94 9.85 -5.74
C ARG A 63 -18.85 10.88 -5.06
N GLU A 64 -18.87 10.86 -3.74
CA GLU A 64 -19.69 11.73 -2.89
C GLU A 64 -18.81 12.46 -1.86
N PRO A 65 -19.31 13.53 -1.19
CA PRO A 65 -18.57 14.20 -0.13
C PRO A 65 -18.16 13.23 0.98
N GLY A 66 -16.86 13.18 1.29
CA GLY A 66 -16.32 12.22 2.26
C GLY A 66 -16.14 10.79 1.75
N GLY A 67 -16.35 10.53 0.45
CA GLY A 67 -16.21 9.22 -0.18
C GLY A 67 -14.78 8.68 -0.35
N TYR A 68 -13.86 9.06 0.54
CA TYR A 68 -12.45 8.70 0.51
C TYR A 68 -11.88 8.59 1.92
N ALA A 69 -10.89 7.72 2.09
CA ALA A 69 -10.29 7.48 3.40
C ALA A 69 -9.38 8.65 3.81
N THR A 70 -9.51 9.05 5.07
CA THR A 70 -8.65 10.05 5.70
C THR A 70 -7.64 9.39 6.66
N PRO A 71 -6.50 10.05 6.96
CA PRO A 71 -5.56 9.55 7.97
C PRO A 71 -6.22 9.26 9.33
N HIS A 72 -7.22 10.06 9.70
CA HIS A 72 -7.96 9.92 10.95
C HIS A 72 -8.77 8.62 11.00
N GLU A 73 -9.49 8.30 9.93
CA GLU A 73 -10.30 7.08 9.84
C GLU A 73 -9.44 5.82 9.74
N ALA A 74 -8.24 5.92 9.15
CA ALA A 74 -7.32 4.78 9.06
C ALA A 74 -6.55 4.51 10.36
N ALA A 75 -6.52 5.44 11.30
CA ALA A 75 -5.75 5.28 12.53
C ALA A 75 -6.36 4.17 13.42
N GLY A 76 -5.54 3.22 13.84
CA GLY A 76 -5.99 2.06 14.61
C GLY A 76 -6.54 0.90 13.77
N GLU A 77 -6.67 1.08 12.45
CA GLU A 77 -7.14 0.05 11.54
C GLU A 77 -5.98 -0.76 10.95
N ASP A 78 -6.26 -2.02 10.60
CA ASP A 78 -5.25 -2.95 10.06
C ASP A 78 -5.15 -2.89 8.53
N ALA A 79 -6.16 -2.32 7.87
CA ALA A 79 -6.26 -2.24 6.43
C ALA A 79 -5.39 -1.13 5.81
N THR A 80 -5.05 -1.33 4.53
CA THR A 80 -4.60 -0.24 3.65
C THR A 80 -5.79 0.21 2.81
N TYR A 81 -6.17 1.47 2.95
CA TYR A 81 -7.29 2.05 2.25
C TYR A 81 -6.85 2.64 0.92
N ILE A 82 -7.60 2.32 -0.14
CA ILE A 82 -7.45 2.92 -1.46
C ILE A 82 -8.71 3.72 -1.79
N SER A 83 -8.53 4.94 -2.26
CA SER A 83 -9.62 5.85 -2.64
C SER A 83 -9.26 6.65 -3.88
N ARG A 84 -10.25 7.39 -4.41
CA ARG A 84 -10.04 8.35 -5.51
C ARG A 84 -9.40 7.73 -6.76
N LEU A 85 -9.66 6.44 -6.98
CA LEU A 85 -9.07 5.66 -8.05
C LEU A 85 -9.66 6.08 -9.40
N ARG A 86 -8.81 6.40 -10.36
CA ARG A 86 -9.19 6.95 -11.67
C ARG A 86 -8.10 6.68 -12.70
N ASP A 87 -8.47 6.76 -13.96
CA ASP A 87 -7.52 6.79 -15.06
C ASP A 87 -6.71 8.10 -15.00
N ASP A 88 -5.42 7.99 -15.30
CA ASP A 88 -4.53 9.13 -15.51
C ASP A 88 -4.39 9.34 -17.03
N PRO A 89 -5.03 10.37 -17.60
CA PRO A 89 -5.01 10.58 -19.05
C PRO A 89 -3.69 11.18 -19.55
N THR A 90 -2.71 11.41 -18.68
CA THR A 90 -1.44 12.06 -19.05
C THR A 90 -0.37 11.07 -19.51
N VAL A 91 -0.55 9.78 -19.26
CA VAL A 91 0.38 8.70 -19.63
C VAL A 91 -0.40 7.47 -20.11
N ASP A 92 0.25 6.59 -20.88
CA ASP A 92 -0.37 5.37 -21.37
C ASP A 92 -0.66 4.40 -20.22
N ASN A 93 -1.87 3.83 -20.17
CA ASN A 93 -2.28 2.88 -19.12
C ASN A 93 -2.06 3.44 -17.69
N GLY A 94 -2.24 4.75 -17.51
CA GLY A 94 -2.04 5.41 -16.23
C GLY A 94 -3.21 5.22 -15.26
N ILE A 95 -2.92 4.97 -13.99
CA ILE A 95 -3.89 4.98 -12.89
C ILE A 95 -3.38 5.89 -11.78
N ALA A 96 -4.29 6.71 -11.24
CA ALA A 96 -4.03 7.54 -10.07
C ALA A 96 -4.97 7.20 -8.92
N PHE A 97 -4.46 7.16 -7.69
CA PHE A 97 -5.24 6.86 -6.50
C PHE A 97 -4.67 7.51 -5.24
N TRP A 98 -5.48 7.50 -4.19
CA TRP A 98 -5.14 7.92 -2.84
C TRP A 98 -4.98 6.70 -1.96
N CYS A 99 -3.86 6.60 -1.24
CA CYS A 99 -3.55 5.49 -0.35
C CYS A 99 -3.41 5.99 1.08
N VAL A 100 -4.02 5.33 2.05
CA VAL A 100 -3.92 5.66 3.47
C VAL A 100 -3.79 4.40 4.31
N SER A 101 -2.89 4.41 5.29
CA SER A 101 -2.83 3.33 6.29
C SER A 101 -2.16 3.81 7.58
N ASP A 102 -2.49 3.16 8.69
CA ASP A 102 -1.81 3.38 9.98
C ASP A 102 -0.33 2.97 9.87
N ASN A 103 0.56 3.96 10.01
CA ASN A 103 1.99 3.78 9.85
C ASN A 103 2.66 3.06 11.05
N LEU A 104 1.99 2.95 12.19
CA LEU A 104 2.47 2.21 13.36
C LEU A 104 1.99 0.75 13.33
N ARG A 105 0.81 0.49 12.74
CA ARG A 105 0.29 -0.86 12.50
C ARG A 105 0.82 -1.44 11.21
N LYS A 106 0.09 -1.29 10.10
CA LYS A 106 0.45 -1.92 8.82
C LYS A 106 1.78 -1.41 8.29
N GLY A 107 2.15 -0.17 8.60
CA GLY A 107 3.48 0.37 8.30
C GLY A 107 4.64 -0.18 9.17
N ALA A 108 4.35 -0.86 10.29
CA ALA A 108 5.37 -1.37 11.20
C ALA A 108 4.95 -2.64 11.96
N ALA A 109 4.26 -2.50 13.10
CA ALA A 109 4.06 -3.57 14.07
C ALA A 109 3.23 -4.75 13.52
N LEU A 110 2.09 -4.45 12.90
CA LEU A 110 1.22 -5.48 12.34
C LEU A 110 1.94 -6.24 11.22
N ASN A 111 2.67 -5.54 10.36
CA ASN A 111 3.40 -6.19 9.28
C ASN A 111 4.50 -7.12 9.81
N ALA A 112 5.17 -6.75 10.90
CA ALA A 112 6.15 -7.62 11.56
C ALA A 112 5.50 -8.88 12.15
N VAL A 113 4.35 -8.74 12.81
CA VAL A 113 3.57 -9.89 13.33
C VAL A 113 3.09 -10.79 12.20
N GLN A 114 2.53 -10.22 11.12
CA GLN A 114 2.09 -10.99 9.96
C GLN A 114 3.24 -11.75 9.28
N ILE A 115 4.45 -11.19 9.23
CA ILE A 115 5.63 -11.91 8.77
C ILE A 115 5.91 -13.12 9.69
N ALA A 116 5.87 -12.93 11.01
CA ALA A 116 6.07 -14.02 11.96
C ALA A 116 5.01 -15.12 11.80
N GLU A 117 3.73 -14.76 11.65
CA GLU A 117 2.63 -15.69 11.38
C GLU A 117 2.89 -16.49 10.09
N VAL A 118 3.31 -15.82 9.01
CA VAL A 118 3.65 -16.50 7.74
C VAL A 118 4.81 -17.47 7.93
N LEU A 119 5.85 -17.10 8.67
CA LEU A 119 6.99 -17.98 8.95
C LEU A 119 6.56 -19.21 9.77
N ILE A 120 5.70 -19.04 10.78
CA ILE A 120 5.16 -20.13 11.59
C ILE A 120 4.30 -21.07 10.73
N ASN A 121 3.35 -20.51 9.97
CA ASN A 121 2.43 -21.27 9.11
C ASN A 121 3.18 -22.07 8.03
N ARG A 122 4.29 -21.52 7.54
CA ARG A 122 5.19 -22.20 6.59
C ARG A 122 6.22 -23.11 7.27
N LYS A 123 6.21 -23.22 8.60
CA LYS A 123 7.16 -24.01 9.41
C LYS A 123 8.63 -23.63 9.16
N LEU A 124 8.89 -22.34 8.95
CA LEU A 124 10.22 -21.77 8.70
C LEU A 124 10.91 -21.28 9.97
N ILE A 125 10.23 -21.30 11.13
CA ILE A 125 10.83 -20.99 12.42
C ILE A 125 11.31 -22.28 13.08
N THR A 126 12.63 -22.39 13.26
CA THR A 126 13.27 -23.41 14.09
C THR A 126 13.91 -22.77 15.30
N SER A 127 14.00 -23.49 16.42
CA SER A 127 14.81 -23.03 17.55
C SER A 127 16.25 -22.82 17.07
N ARG A 128 16.88 -21.71 17.49
CA ARG A 128 18.33 -21.57 17.28
C ARG A 128 19.01 -22.73 18.00
N ARG A 129 19.85 -23.49 17.29
CA ARG A 129 20.79 -24.40 17.95
C ARG A 129 21.56 -23.56 18.96
N LYS A 130 21.65 -24.02 20.22
CA LYS A 130 22.53 -23.39 21.21
C LYS A 130 23.89 -23.23 20.54
N ALA A 131 24.42 -22.01 20.51
CA ALA A 131 25.81 -21.81 20.14
C ALA A 131 26.63 -22.70 21.09
N ALA A 132 27.37 -23.64 20.51
CA ALA A 132 28.30 -24.47 21.26
C ALA A 132 29.43 -23.60 21.81
#